data_AF-A0A950YL55-F1
#
_entry.id   AF-A0A950YL55-F1
#
_cell.length_a   1.000
_cell.length_b   1.000
_cell.length_c   1.000
_cell.angle_alpha   90.00
_cell.angle_beta   90.00
_cell.angle_gamma   90.00
#
_symmetry.space_group_name_H-M   'P 1'
#
loop_
_entity.id
_entity.type
_entity.pdbx_description
1 polymer ?
#
loop_
_entity_poly.entity_id
_entity_poly.type
_entity_poly.pdbx_seq_one_letter_code
_entity_poly.pdbx_strand_id
1 'polypeptide(L)'
;PGGMPGNDDGGTMSAWWVLGAIGLYPMVPGTDLLAINAPLFARAIVNLPCGRLVIDAPGTSPARPYIQDATLDGRRLRSSRIHFDPLITGVHRLKYSMGANARSAWGRTG
;
A
#
# COMPACT_ATOMS: atom_id res chain seq x y z
N PRO A 1 -15.19 22.22 -12.86
CA PRO A 1 -14.11 23.11 -13.33
C PRO A 1 -13.20 23.52 -12.14
N GLY A 2 -11.91 23.19 -12.24
CA GLY A 2 -10.87 23.58 -11.28
C GLY A 2 -10.48 22.45 -10.31
N GLY A 3 -9.32 21.83 -10.53
CA GLY A 3 -8.84 20.84 -9.55
C GLY A 3 -7.63 19.98 -9.85
N MET A 4 -6.79 20.24 -10.86
CA MET A 4 -5.35 19.92 -10.81
C MET A 4 -4.57 20.98 -11.59
N PRO A 5 -3.91 21.93 -10.91
CA PRO A 5 -2.88 22.75 -11.52
C PRO A 5 -1.57 21.97 -11.40
N GLY A 6 -1.19 21.27 -12.45
CA GLY A 6 0.08 20.55 -12.48
C GLY A 6 0.07 19.57 -13.64
N ASN A 7 1.02 19.75 -14.55
CA ASN A 7 1.20 18.95 -15.75
C ASN A 7 1.06 17.45 -15.46
N ASP A 8 0.23 16.78 -16.26
CA ASP A 8 0.19 15.32 -16.36
C ASP A 8 1.51 14.86 -16.99
N ASP A 9 2.59 14.79 -16.19
CA ASP A 9 3.92 14.31 -16.58
C ASP A 9 3.84 12.81 -16.95
N GLY A 10 3.18 12.51 -18.09
CA GLY A 10 3.04 11.18 -18.67
C GLY A 10 2.32 10.16 -17.77
N GLY A 11 1.34 10.56 -16.95
CA GLY A 11 0.62 9.65 -16.04
C GLY A 11 1.32 9.37 -14.70
N THR A 12 2.51 9.95 -14.46
CA THR A 12 3.31 9.71 -13.25
C THR A 12 2.59 10.15 -11.97
N MET A 13 1.94 11.33 -11.98
CA MET A 13 1.18 11.83 -10.81
C MET A 13 -0.09 11.01 -10.55
N SER A 14 -0.77 10.57 -11.61
CA SER A 14 -1.97 9.72 -11.49
C SER A 14 -1.61 8.34 -10.92
N ALA A 15 -0.50 7.74 -11.37
CA ALA A 15 0.02 6.49 -10.81
C ALA A 15 0.42 6.65 -9.34
N TRP A 16 1.07 7.77 -8.99
CA TRP A 16 1.44 8.11 -7.61
C TRP A 16 0.23 8.16 -6.69
N TRP A 17 -0.84 8.82 -7.12
CA TRP A 17 -2.08 8.91 -6.36
C TRP A 17 -2.76 7.56 -6.17
N VAL A 18 -2.88 6.77 -7.25
CA VAL A 18 -3.50 5.43 -7.18
C VAL A 18 -2.72 4.51 -6.24
N LEU A 19 -1.39 4.49 -6.34
CA LEU A 19 -0.53 3.69 -5.48
C LEU A 19 -0.66 4.11 -4.01
N GLY A 20 -0.58 5.42 -3.74
CA GLY A 20 -0.75 5.96 -2.39
C GLY A 20 -2.13 5.63 -1.81
N ALA A 21 -3.18 5.73 -2.62
CA ALA A 21 -4.56 5.44 -2.19
C ALA A 21 -4.78 3.96 -1.80
N ILE A 22 -4.06 3.03 -2.43
CA ILE A 22 -4.10 1.60 -2.07
C ILE A 22 -3.06 1.23 -1.00
N GLY A 23 -2.30 2.18 -0.47
CA GLY A 23 -1.34 1.97 0.62
C GLY A 23 0.04 1.48 0.20
N LEU A 24 0.44 1.71 -1.06
CA LEU A 24 1.75 1.33 -1.58
C LEU A 24 2.47 2.52 -2.21
N TYR A 25 3.79 2.51 -2.21
CA TYR A 25 4.58 3.57 -2.81
C TYR A 25 5.95 3.09 -3.32
N PRO A 26 6.34 3.33 -4.58
CA PRO A 26 7.67 2.96 -5.07
C PRO A 26 8.73 3.78 -4.34
N MET A 27 9.55 3.10 -3.53
CA MET A 27 10.50 3.79 -2.65
C MET A 27 11.72 4.31 -3.40
N VAL A 28 12.25 3.49 -4.31
CA VAL A 28 13.43 3.82 -5.11
C VAL A 28 13.11 3.45 -6.56
N PRO A 29 13.03 4.43 -7.48
CA PRO A 29 12.83 4.16 -8.90
C PRO A 29 13.87 3.16 -9.41
N GLY A 30 13.44 2.16 -10.19
CA GLY A 30 14.32 1.11 -10.71
C GLY A 30 14.63 -0.04 -9.74
N THR A 31 14.05 -0.03 -8.54
CA THR A 31 14.07 -1.19 -7.63
C THR A 31 12.67 -1.79 -7.50
N ASP A 32 12.58 -3.02 -6.98
CA ASP A 32 11.33 -3.70 -6.67
C ASP A 32 10.78 -3.33 -5.29
N LEU A 33 11.35 -2.34 -4.60
CA LEU A 33 10.96 -1.95 -3.25
C LEU A 33 9.74 -1.03 -3.24
N LEU A 34 8.66 -1.54 -2.63
CA LEU A 34 7.49 -0.75 -2.30
C LEU A 34 7.47 -0.43 -0.80
N ALA A 35 7.32 0.84 -0.47
CA ALA A 35 6.96 1.30 0.85
C ALA A 35 5.47 1.03 1.11
N ILE A 36 5.14 0.71 2.35
CA ILE A 36 3.77 0.56 2.83
C ILE A 36 3.31 1.88 3.45
N ASN A 37 2.11 2.31 3.06
CA ASN A 37 1.38 3.44 3.60
C ASN A 37 -0.04 3.04 4.03
N ALA A 38 -0.69 3.88 4.83
CA ALA A 38 -2.07 3.67 5.23
C ALA A 38 -3.01 3.77 4.01
N PRO A 39 -3.77 2.72 3.67
CA PRO A 39 -4.67 2.75 2.53
C PRO A 39 -5.94 3.57 2.81
N LEU A 40 -6.45 4.23 1.78
CA LEU A 40 -7.69 5.01 1.82
C LEU A 40 -8.94 4.14 1.71
N PHE A 41 -8.83 2.97 1.07
CA PHE A 41 -9.94 2.06 0.83
C PHE A 41 -9.85 0.83 1.73
N ALA A 42 -11.01 0.34 2.20
CA ALA A 42 -11.07 -0.86 3.03
C ALA A 42 -10.61 -2.12 2.28
N ARG A 43 -10.71 -2.12 0.95
CA ARG A 43 -10.23 -3.18 0.08
C ARG A 43 -9.85 -2.63 -1.28
N ALA A 44 -8.72 -3.10 -1.82
CA ALA A 44 -8.31 -2.87 -3.21
C ALA A 44 -7.84 -4.20 -3.82
N ILE A 45 -8.05 -4.36 -5.12
CA ILE A 45 -7.58 -5.52 -5.87
C ILE A 45 -6.79 -5.01 -7.07
N VAL A 46 -5.52 -5.36 -7.13
CA VAL A 46 -4.63 -5.07 -8.25
C VAL A 46 -4.52 -6.36 -9.08
N ASN A 47 -5.01 -6.32 -10.31
CA ASN A 47 -4.78 -7.41 -11.26
C ASN A 47 -3.41 -7.19 -11.90
N LEU A 48 -2.54 -8.20 -11.81
CA LEU A 48 -1.18 -8.19 -12.32
C LEU A 48 -1.10 -9.11 -13.55
N PRO A 49 -0.07 -8.99 -14.40
CA PRO A 49 0.03 -9.77 -15.64
C PRO A 49 -0.13 -11.28 -15.44
N CYS A 50 0.43 -11.82 -14.34
CA CYS A 50 0.42 -13.25 -14.03
C CYS A 50 -0.22 -13.54 -12.66
N GLY A 51 -1.03 -12.63 -12.13
CA GLY A 51 -1.44 -12.73 -10.73
C GLY A 51 -2.41 -11.67 -10.25
N ARG A 52 -2.57 -11.60 -8.93
CA ARG A 52 -3.44 -10.64 -8.26
C ARG A 52 -2.89 -10.33 -6.88
N LEU A 53 -2.80 -9.04 -6.56
CA LEU A 53 -2.55 -8.57 -5.21
C LEU A 53 -3.86 -8.04 -4.62
N VAL A 54 -4.30 -8.67 -3.53
CA VAL A 54 -5.45 -8.22 -2.74
C VAL A 54 -4.94 -7.46 -1.53
N ILE A 55 -5.38 -6.22 -1.39
CA ILE A 55 -5.06 -5.35 -0.27
C ILE A 55 -6.30 -5.19 0.59
N ASP A 56 -6.23 -5.60 1.85
CA ASP A 56 -7.34 -5.54 2.80
C ASP A 56 -6.99 -4.68 4.01
N ALA A 57 -7.77 -3.63 4.26
CA ALA A 57 -7.63 -2.74 5.42
C ALA A 57 -9.00 -2.48 6.08
N PRO A 58 -9.65 -3.52 6.62
CA PRO A 58 -11.00 -3.39 7.17
C PRO A 58 -11.07 -2.32 8.26
N GLY A 59 -11.93 -1.35 8.00
CA GLY A 59 -12.20 -0.20 8.87
C GLY A 59 -11.09 0.86 8.89
N THR A 60 -10.25 0.94 7.84
CA THR A 60 -9.61 2.21 7.48
C THR A 60 -10.69 3.29 7.39
N SER A 61 -10.42 4.43 8.01
CA SER A 61 -11.34 5.56 8.09
C SER A 61 -10.57 6.77 8.64
N PRO A 62 -11.12 7.99 8.54
CA PRO A 62 -10.53 9.15 9.19
C PRO A 62 -10.34 8.98 10.71
N ALA A 63 -11.16 8.17 11.36
CA ALA A 63 -11.04 7.86 12.80
C ALA A 63 -9.98 6.78 13.10
N ARG A 64 -9.56 5.99 12.11
CA ARG A 64 -8.56 4.90 12.25
C ARG A 64 -7.52 4.97 11.12
N PRO A 65 -6.71 6.05 11.05
CA PRO A 65 -5.82 6.26 9.92
C PRO A 65 -4.46 5.52 10.04
N TYR A 66 -4.14 4.90 11.19
CA TYR A 66 -2.79 4.38 11.46
C TYR A 66 -2.71 2.86 11.35
N ILE A 67 -1.68 2.36 10.66
CA ILE A 67 -1.39 0.92 10.60
C ILE A 67 -0.85 0.43 11.94
N GLN A 68 -1.55 -0.53 12.55
CA GLN A 68 -1.17 -1.20 13.79
C GLN A 68 -0.41 -2.50 13.54
N ASP A 69 -0.70 -3.19 12.43
CA ASP A 69 0.01 -4.39 12.00
C ASP A 69 -0.20 -4.64 10.50
N ALA A 70 0.70 -5.38 9.87
CA ALA A 70 0.55 -5.84 8.50
C ALA A 70 1.05 -7.27 8.30
N THR A 71 0.35 -8.03 7.45
CA THR A 71 0.74 -9.38 7.06
C THR A 71 0.70 -9.55 5.55
N LEU A 72 1.68 -10.24 4.99
CA LEU A 72 1.67 -10.72 3.61
C LEU A 72 1.49 -12.24 3.62
N ASP A 73 0.40 -12.73 3.03
CA ASP A 73 0.04 -14.15 2.99
C ASP A 73 0.06 -14.82 4.38
N GLY A 74 -0.45 -14.09 5.38
CA GLY A 74 -0.50 -14.52 6.78
C GLY A 74 0.83 -14.39 7.53
N ARG A 75 1.94 -14.05 6.86
CA ARG A 75 3.23 -13.79 7.52
C ARG A 75 3.33 -12.34 7.94
N ARG A 76 3.63 -12.11 9.22
CA ARG A 76 3.76 -10.77 9.79
C ARG A 76 4.94 -10.02 9.17
N LEU A 77 4.68 -8.80 8.68
CA LEU A 77 5.70 -7.88 8.21
C LEU A 77 6.28 -7.11 9.39
N ARG A 78 7.61 -7.04 9.49
CA ARG A 78 8.31 -6.27 10.53
C ARG A 78 8.78 -4.91 10.03
N SER A 79 9.06 -4.80 8.74
CA SER A 79 9.41 -3.58 8.02
C SER A 79 8.19 -2.96 7.33
N SER A 80 8.27 -1.67 7.03
CA SER A 80 7.33 -0.94 6.17
C SER A 80 7.68 -1.05 4.68
N ARG A 81 8.38 -2.12 4.28
CA ARG A 81 8.88 -2.35 2.92
C ARG A 81 8.58 -3.77 2.47
N ILE A 82 8.11 -3.91 1.23
CA ILE A 82 7.91 -5.21 0.57
C ILE A 82 8.56 -5.19 -0.81
N HIS A 83 8.95 -6.37 -1.27
CA HIS A 83 9.45 -6.60 -2.62
C HIS A 83 8.27 -6.88 -3.56
N PHE A 84 8.24 -6.22 -4.72
CA PHE A 84 7.18 -6.35 -5.71
C PHE A 84 7.38 -7.56 -6.62
N ASP A 85 8.62 -7.91 -6.98
CA ASP A 85 8.91 -9.00 -7.91
C ASP A 85 8.25 -10.34 -7.51
N PRO A 86 8.29 -10.76 -6.22
CA PRO A 86 7.62 -11.98 -5.79
C PRO A 86 6.09 -11.93 -5.91
N LEU A 87 5.49 -10.74 -6.02
CA LEU A 87 4.04 -10.54 -6.03
C LEU A 87 3.43 -10.59 -7.45
N ILE A 88 4.26 -10.55 -8.50
CA ILE A 88 3.82 -10.46 -9.90
C ILE A 88 3.07 -11.73 -10.34
N THR A 89 3.42 -12.88 -9.74
CA THR A 89 2.87 -14.18 -10.11
C THR A 89 2.08 -14.78 -8.95
N GLY A 90 0.88 -15.31 -9.24
CA GLY A 90 0.03 -15.92 -8.23
C GLY A 90 -0.89 -14.93 -7.52
N VAL A 91 -1.52 -15.37 -6.43
CA VAL A 91 -2.47 -14.55 -5.66
C VAL A 91 -1.90 -14.28 -4.29
N HIS A 92 -1.65 -13.01 -4.01
CA HIS A 92 -1.10 -12.54 -2.74
C HIS A 92 -2.10 -11.68 -2.00
N ARG A 93 -2.04 -11.72 -0.68
CA ARG A 93 -2.90 -10.95 0.21
C ARG A 93 -2.09 -10.15 1.21
N LEU A 94 -2.12 -8.83 1.04
CA LEU A 94 -1.58 -7.86 1.98
C LEU A 94 -2.70 -7.35 2.88
N LYS A 95 -2.65 -7.69 4.16
CA LYS A 95 -3.68 -7.33 5.13
C LYS A 95 -3.13 -6.36 6.15
N TYR A 96 -3.86 -5.27 6.39
CA TYR A 96 -3.58 -4.26 7.39
C TYR A 96 -4.58 -4.34 8.55
N SER A 97 -4.07 -4.14 9.75
CA SER A 97 -4.86 -3.80 10.93
C SER A 97 -4.78 -2.29 11.15
N MET A 98 -5.91 -1.59 11.13
CA MET A 98 -5.97 -0.13 11.28
C MET A 98 -6.32 0.28 12.72
N GLY A 99 -5.95 1.48 13.14
CA GLY A 99 -6.20 1.98 14.49
C GLY A 99 -6.18 3.50 14.58
N ALA A 100 -6.73 4.03 15.67
CA ALA A 100 -6.79 5.46 15.95
C ALA A 100 -5.47 6.03 16.51
N ASN A 101 -4.58 5.16 17.01
CA ASN A 101 -3.36 5.58 17.71
C ASN A 101 -2.16 5.59 16.76
N ALA A 102 -1.49 6.75 16.67
CA ALA A 102 -0.24 6.89 15.91
C ALA A 102 0.91 6.03 16.45
N ARG A 103 0.86 5.68 17.74
CA ARG A 103 1.85 4.80 18.39
C ARG A 103 1.58 3.34 18.04
N SER A 104 2.09 2.92 16.89
CA SER A 104 2.11 1.51 16.49
C SER A 104 3.46 0.87 16.80
N ALA A 105 3.46 -0.37 17.32
CA ALA A 105 4.69 -1.16 17.48
C ALA A 105 5.18 -1.75 16.14
N TRP A 106 4.35 -1.70 15.10
CA TRP A 106 4.65 -2.20 13.76
C TRP A 106 5.54 -1.21 12.98
N GLY A 107 6.45 -1.73 12.16
CA GLY A 107 7.33 -0.93 11.30
C GLY A 107 8.43 -0.13 12.02
N ARG A 108 8.64 -0.33 13.33
CA ARG A 108 9.67 0.37 14.13
C ARG A 108 11.09 -0.18 13.98
N THR A 109 11.23 -1.37 13.41
CA THR A 109 12.52 -2.02 13.16
C THR A 109 12.65 -2.23 11.67
N GLY A 110 13.56 -1.49 11.03
CA GLY A 110 13.85 -1.54 9.61
C GLY A 110 15.30 -1.18 9.37
#